data_AF-A0AAV4IHH2-F1
#
_entry.id   AF-A0AAV4IHH2-F1
#
_cell.length_a   1.000
_cell.length_b   1.000
_cell.length_c   1.000
_cell.angle_alpha   90.00
_cell.angle_beta   90.00
_cell.angle_gamma   90.00
#
_symmetry.space_group_name_H-M   'P 1'
#
loop_
_entity.id
_entity.type
_entity.pdbx_description
1 polymer ?
#
loop_
_entity_poly.entity_id
_entity_poly.type
_entity_poly.pdbx_seq_one_letter_code
_entity_poly.pdbx_strand_id
1 'polypeptide(L)'
;MAIRRGTEKQVVAFDYAQRMSRGQAAAQKTANEAYSKLISKGKDIQTPVQQIYCDYRNVSVCSVTQQAQNFQVTMYNPLTWAVNYTARVPVEQERYTVLSHDGHTLVASDVFTVTPAPSGIRPKGLNPAARELVFNAQLPPLGFVTHFVQAETFLKWRPTPKHQQDERTIRGKSDVAMRKEGSFSRISFQ
;
A
#
# COMPACT_ATOMS: atom_id res chain seq x y z
N MET A 1 -24.93 32.73 17.53
CA MET A 1 -25.76 32.10 16.48
C MET A 1 -25.02 30.86 15.97
N ALA A 2 -25.52 29.65 16.24
CA ALA A 2 -24.85 28.41 15.83
C ALA A 2 -25.46 27.89 14.52
N ILE A 3 -24.64 27.74 13.47
CA ILE A 3 -25.07 27.17 12.20
C ILE A 3 -25.10 25.64 12.35
N ARG A 4 -26.30 25.05 12.41
CA ARG A 4 -26.48 23.59 12.31
C ARG A 4 -26.33 23.18 10.84
N ARG A 5 -25.34 22.32 10.56
CA ARG A 5 -25.16 21.63 9.27
C ARG A 5 -25.81 20.25 9.35
N GLY A 6 -26.12 19.62 8.22
CA GLY A 6 -26.80 18.30 8.20
C GLY A 6 -28.30 18.38 8.52
N THR A 7 -28.95 19.48 8.14
CA THR A 7 -30.39 19.72 8.37
C THR A 7 -31.24 19.46 7.12
N GLU A 8 -30.61 19.01 6.03
CA GLU A 8 -31.27 18.63 4.79
C GLU A 8 -32.06 17.31 4.90
N LYS A 9 -32.97 17.08 3.96
CA LYS A 9 -33.67 15.79 3.85
C LYS A 9 -32.69 14.68 3.47
N GLN A 10 -32.97 13.44 3.89
CA GLN A 10 -32.12 12.28 3.58
C GLN A 10 -31.83 12.12 2.07
N VAL A 11 -32.82 12.38 1.20
CA VAL A 11 -32.63 12.33 -0.25
C VAL A 11 -31.62 13.35 -0.76
N VAL A 12 -31.54 14.52 -0.11
CA VAL A 12 -30.58 15.58 -0.43
C VAL A 12 -29.19 15.20 0.08
N ALA A 13 -29.11 14.64 1.30
CA ALA A 13 -27.86 14.10 1.83
C ALA A 13 -27.29 12.99 0.92
N PHE A 14 -28.15 12.12 0.38
CA PHE A 14 -27.75 11.12 -0.62
C PHE A 14 -27.28 11.74 -1.94
N ASP A 15 -27.92 12.80 -2.44
CA ASP A 15 -27.45 13.55 -3.62
C ASP A 15 -26.05 14.16 -3.37
N TYR A 16 -25.81 14.73 -2.19
CA TYR A 16 -24.49 15.25 -1.82
C TYR A 16 -23.42 14.15 -1.81
N ALA A 17 -23.70 13.00 -1.19
CA ALA A 17 -22.79 11.87 -1.17
C ALA A 17 -22.49 11.35 -2.59
N GLN A 18 -23.50 11.29 -3.46
CA GLN A 18 -23.34 10.89 -4.85
C GLN A 18 -22.45 11.86 -5.63
N ARG A 19 -22.69 13.17 -5.50
CA ARG A 19 -21.87 14.20 -6.15
C ARG A 19 -20.42 14.17 -5.67
N MET A 20 -20.22 13.99 -4.36
CA MET A 20 -18.89 13.89 -3.76
C MET A 20 -18.13 12.67 -4.27
N SER A 21 -18.78 11.50 -4.32
CA SER A 21 -18.19 10.27 -4.86
C SER A 21 -17.76 10.43 -6.32
N ARG A 22 -18.58 11.08 -7.16
CA ARG A 22 -18.22 11.40 -8.54
C ARG A 22 -17.02 12.34 -8.61
N GLY A 23 -16.97 13.35 -7.74
CA GLY A 23 -15.84 14.28 -7.63
C GLY A 23 -14.54 13.59 -7.24
N GLN A 24 -14.60 12.68 -6.25
CA GLN A 24 -13.46 11.87 -5.83
C GLN A 24 -12.94 11.00 -6.98
N ALA A 25 -13.81 10.31 -7.71
CA ALA A 25 -13.41 9.49 -8.85
C ALA A 25 -12.72 10.31 -9.97
N ALA A 26 -13.24 11.52 -10.25
CA ALA A 26 -12.61 12.42 -11.22
C ALA A 26 -11.23 12.93 -10.73
N ALA A 27 -11.10 13.24 -9.44
CA ALA A 27 -9.83 13.65 -8.84
C ALA A 27 -8.78 12.53 -8.88
N GLN A 28 -9.17 11.29 -8.55
CA GLN A 28 -8.30 10.11 -8.64
C GLN A 28 -7.81 9.86 -10.07
N LYS A 29 -8.67 10.04 -11.08
CA LYS A 29 -8.26 9.96 -12.48
C LYS A 29 -7.20 11.00 -12.82
N THR A 30 -7.43 12.25 -12.41
CA THR A 30 -6.48 13.36 -12.64
C THR A 30 -5.15 13.12 -11.93
N ALA A 31 -5.19 12.60 -10.70
CA ALA A 31 -3.98 12.23 -9.94
C ALA A 31 -3.20 11.11 -10.64
N ASN A 32 -3.89 10.10 -11.19
CA ASN A 32 -3.27 9.05 -12.00
C ASN A 32 -2.58 9.60 -13.24
N GLU A 33 -3.21 10.55 -13.94
CA GLU A 33 -2.58 11.24 -15.07
C GLU A 33 -1.32 12.00 -14.63
N ALA A 34 -1.33 12.64 -13.46
CA ALA A 34 -0.15 13.27 -12.89
C ALA A 34 0.96 12.26 -12.56
N TYR A 35 0.63 11.14 -11.91
CA TYR A 35 1.59 10.07 -11.61
C TYR A 35 2.23 9.49 -12.87
N SER A 36 1.44 9.30 -13.94
CA SER A 36 1.97 8.83 -15.22
C SER A 36 3.04 9.77 -15.78
N LYS A 37 2.90 11.08 -15.59
CA LYS A 37 3.90 12.07 -16.02
C LYS A 37 5.10 12.17 -15.08
N LEU A 38 4.88 12.06 -13.77
CA LEU A 38 5.94 12.21 -12.76
C LEU A 38 6.84 10.99 -12.67
N ILE A 39 6.28 9.78 -12.73
CA ILE A 39 7.02 8.52 -12.60
C ILE A 39 7.72 8.15 -13.91
N SER A 40 7.09 8.42 -15.07
CA SER A 40 7.68 8.10 -16.38
C SER A 40 8.77 9.08 -16.82
N LYS A 41 8.93 10.23 -16.16
CA LYS A 41 10.01 11.20 -16.47
C LYS A 41 11.43 10.70 -16.18
N GLY A 42 11.60 9.53 -15.57
CA GLY A 42 12.91 8.98 -15.17
C GLY A 42 13.32 7.65 -15.81
N LYS A 43 12.43 6.96 -16.54
CA LYS A 43 12.71 5.66 -17.18
C LYS A 43 11.87 5.53 -18.46
N ASP A 44 12.43 4.92 -19.50
CA ASP A 44 11.73 4.51 -20.72
C ASP A 44 10.68 3.43 -20.41
N ILE A 45 9.60 3.83 -19.74
CA ILE A 45 8.50 2.96 -19.32
C ILE A 45 7.40 3.15 -20.36
N GLN A 46 7.32 2.20 -21.30
CA GLN A 46 6.30 2.16 -22.36
C GLN A 46 4.89 1.88 -21.83
N THR A 47 4.74 1.58 -20.53
CA THR A 47 3.45 1.30 -19.89
C THR A 47 2.97 2.48 -19.03
N PRO A 48 1.74 2.98 -19.23
CA PRO A 48 1.19 4.02 -18.38
C PRO A 48 1.12 3.53 -16.93
N VAL A 49 1.72 4.29 -16.02
CA VAL A 49 1.70 4.00 -14.59
C VAL A 49 0.30 4.28 -14.05
N GLN A 50 -0.52 3.24 -13.94
CA GLN A 50 -1.86 3.32 -13.35
C GLN A 50 -1.79 2.93 -11.87
N GLN A 51 -2.20 3.84 -10.99
CA GLN A 51 -2.38 3.56 -9.56
C GLN A 51 -3.82 3.15 -9.29
N ILE A 52 -3.99 2.17 -8.41
CA ILE A 52 -5.29 1.75 -7.90
C ILE A 52 -5.46 2.33 -6.49
N TYR A 53 -6.64 2.89 -6.21
CA TYR A 53 -7.00 3.46 -4.91
C TYR A 53 -7.89 2.49 -4.13
N CYS A 54 -7.62 2.35 -2.83
CA CYS A 54 -8.40 1.51 -1.92
C CYS A 54 -9.33 2.39 -1.04
N ASP A 55 -10.53 2.73 -1.54
CA ASP A 55 -11.45 3.65 -0.82
C ASP A 55 -12.03 3.07 0.48
N TYR A 56 -11.98 1.75 0.67
CA TYR A 56 -12.54 1.03 1.84
C TYR A 56 -11.47 0.53 2.82
N ARG A 57 -10.30 1.17 2.83
CA ARG A 57 -9.19 0.82 3.73
C ARG A 57 -9.55 0.97 5.20
N ASN A 58 -10.43 1.91 5.55
CA ASN A 58 -10.91 2.15 6.90
C ASN A 58 -11.70 0.97 7.50
N VAL A 59 -12.27 0.11 6.65
CA VAL A 59 -12.98 -1.12 7.04
C VAL A 59 -12.19 -2.37 6.64
N SER A 60 -10.88 -2.24 6.50
CA SER A 60 -9.94 -3.32 6.16
C SER A 60 -10.26 -4.03 4.83
N VAL A 61 -10.74 -3.31 3.82
CA VAL A 61 -11.08 -3.87 2.50
C VAL A 61 -10.22 -3.24 1.41
N CYS A 62 -9.53 -4.07 0.63
CA CYS A 62 -8.99 -3.69 -0.67
C CYS A 62 -8.74 -4.92 -1.54
N SER A 63 -9.50 -5.04 -2.64
CA SER A 63 -9.47 -6.22 -3.51
C SER A 63 -8.07 -6.53 -4.07
N VAL A 64 -7.29 -5.49 -4.39
CA VAL A 64 -5.96 -5.65 -4.99
C VAL A 64 -4.97 -6.26 -4.01
N THR A 65 -4.88 -5.73 -2.79
CA THR A 65 -3.93 -6.23 -1.78
C THR A 65 -4.33 -7.56 -1.19
N GLN A 66 -5.64 -7.86 -1.17
CA GLN A 66 -6.14 -9.15 -0.72
C GLN A 66 -5.80 -10.28 -1.71
N GLN A 67 -5.73 -9.98 -3.00
CA GLN A 67 -5.49 -10.99 -4.04
C GLN A 67 -4.02 -11.06 -4.50
N ALA A 68 -3.31 -9.93 -4.50
CA ALA A 68 -1.94 -9.86 -4.99
C ALA A 68 -0.93 -10.33 -3.94
N GLN A 69 -0.03 -11.24 -4.33
CA GLN A 69 1.11 -11.62 -3.48
C GLN A 69 2.21 -10.56 -3.48
N ASN A 70 2.37 -9.84 -4.60
CA ASN A 70 3.40 -8.82 -4.77
C ASN A 70 2.73 -7.53 -5.25
N PHE A 71 2.92 -6.44 -4.51
CA PHE A 71 2.35 -5.15 -4.87
C PHE A 71 3.24 -4.00 -4.43
N GLN A 72 3.06 -2.85 -5.07
CA GLN A 72 3.72 -1.60 -4.76
C GLN A 72 2.75 -0.70 -4.02
N VAL A 73 3.23 -0.07 -2.94
CA VAL A 73 2.48 0.91 -2.16
C VAL A 73 3.12 2.27 -2.35
N THR A 74 2.43 3.18 -3.01
CA THR A 74 2.82 4.57 -3.20
C THR A 74 2.05 5.44 -2.22
N MET A 75 2.74 6.32 -1.49
CA MET A 75 2.13 7.25 -0.55
C MET A 75 2.57 8.66 -0.92
N TYR A 76 1.62 9.58 -0.99
CA TYR A 76 1.88 10.98 -1.29
C TYR A 76 1.69 11.85 -0.05
N ASN A 77 2.61 12.78 0.15
CA ASN A 77 2.53 13.80 1.17
C ASN A 77 2.24 15.16 0.53
N PRO A 78 1.02 15.70 0.71
CA PRO A 78 0.66 17.02 0.22
C PRO A 78 1.23 18.17 1.07
N LEU A 79 1.89 17.89 2.20
CA LEU A 79 2.42 18.91 3.10
C LEU A 79 3.81 19.39 2.66
N THR A 80 4.15 20.62 3.03
CA THR A 80 5.44 21.25 2.74
C THR A 80 6.57 20.83 3.68
N TRP A 81 6.34 19.86 4.56
CA TRP A 81 7.33 19.28 5.46
C TRP A 81 7.28 17.75 5.42
N ALA A 82 8.37 17.11 5.85
CA ALA A 82 8.45 15.66 5.90
C ALA A 82 7.54 15.10 7.00
N VAL A 83 6.94 13.93 6.75
CA VAL A 83 6.03 13.27 7.70
C VAL A 83 6.41 11.80 7.86
N ASN A 84 6.46 11.33 9.10
CA ASN A 84 6.49 9.90 9.38
C ASN A 84 5.06 9.39 9.44
N TYR A 85 4.68 8.54 8.50
CA TYR A 85 3.34 8.00 8.35
C TYR A 85 3.33 6.50 8.60
N THR A 86 2.41 6.02 9.43
CA THR A 86 2.19 4.59 9.66
C THR A 86 1.13 4.07 8.69
N ALA A 87 1.58 3.35 7.66
CA ALA A 87 0.71 2.73 6.68
C ALA A 87 0.11 1.42 7.25
N ARG A 88 -1.20 1.22 7.08
CA ARG A 88 -1.93 -0.03 7.39
C ARG A 88 -2.57 -0.63 6.15
N VAL A 89 -2.16 -1.78 5.66
CA VAL A 89 -2.60 -2.31 4.36
C VAL A 89 -3.38 -3.62 4.59
N PRO A 90 -4.64 -3.74 4.13
CA PRO A 90 -5.39 -4.99 4.25
C PRO A 90 -4.73 -6.11 3.44
N VAL A 91 -4.47 -7.26 4.05
CA VAL A 91 -3.72 -8.37 3.45
C VAL A 91 -4.24 -9.74 3.91
N GLU A 92 -3.99 -10.79 3.13
CA GLU A 92 -4.45 -12.15 3.45
C GLU A 92 -3.37 -13.06 4.05
N GLN A 93 -2.10 -12.90 3.64
CA GLN A 93 -1.01 -13.76 4.08
C GLN A 93 -0.47 -13.39 5.47
N GLU A 94 0.22 -14.33 6.11
CA GLU A 94 0.72 -14.15 7.48
C GLU A 94 1.95 -13.27 7.58
N ARG A 95 2.79 -13.31 6.54
CA ARG A 95 4.12 -12.70 6.53
C ARG A 95 4.35 -12.00 5.22
N TYR A 96 4.97 -10.84 5.33
CA TYR A 96 5.30 -9.98 4.22
C TYR A 96 6.68 -9.38 4.44
N THR A 97 7.45 -9.32 3.36
CA THR A 97 8.67 -8.51 3.29
C THR A 97 8.31 -7.15 2.71
N VAL A 98 8.65 -6.07 3.42
CA VAL A 98 8.50 -4.69 2.93
C VAL A 98 9.87 -4.13 2.61
N LEU A 99 10.01 -3.64 1.38
CA LEU A 99 11.23 -3.02 0.86
C LEU A 99 11.01 -1.52 0.64
N SER A 100 12.06 -0.74 0.88
CA SER A 100 12.07 0.71 0.64
C SER A 100 12.02 1.04 -0.86
N HIS A 101 12.03 2.33 -1.20
CA HIS A 101 11.99 2.85 -2.57
C HIS A 101 13.15 2.40 -3.45
N ASP A 102 14.25 1.95 -2.84
CA ASP A 102 15.42 1.39 -3.51
C ASP A 102 15.22 -0.06 -3.95
N GLY A 103 14.18 -0.74 -3.44
CA GLY A 103 13.88 -2.14 -3.73
C GLY A 103 14.77 -3.14 -3.01
N HIS A 104 15.64 -2.69 -2.09
CA HIS A 104 16.63 -3.56 -1.43
C HIS A 104 16.68 -3.38 0.09
N THR A 105 16.40 -2.18 0.60
CA THR A 105 16.43 -1.92 2.04
C THR A 105 15.16 -2.45 2.70
N LEU A 106 15.32 -3.30 3.72
CA LEU A 106 14.22 -3.84 4.52
C LEU A 106 13.62 -2.75 5.42
N VAL A 107 12.29 -2.65 5.41
CA VAL A 107 11.51 -1.78 6.30
C VAL A 107 10.87 -2.66 7.36
N ALA A 108 11.00 -2.28 8.64
CA ALA A 108 10.34 -2.98 9.73
C ALA A 108 8.81 -2.93 9.54
N SER A 109 8.18 -4.10 9.59
CA SER A 109 6.74 -4.25 9.38
C SER A 109 6.17 -5.34 10.26
N ASP A 110 4.97 -5.11 10.77
CA ASP A 110 4.21 -6.05 11.58
C ASP A 110 2.90 -6.41 10.89
N VAL A 111 2.39 -7.62 11.13
CA VAL A 111 1.09 -8.07 10.60
C VAL A 111 0.16 -8.35 11.77
N PHE A 112 -0.97 -7.66 11.80
CA PHE A 112 -1.99 -7.79 12.83
C PHE A 112 -3.23 -8.47 12.28
N THR A 113 -3.95 -9.23 13.13
CA THR A 113 -5.24 -9.79 12.76
C THR A 113 -6.33 -8.71 12.84
N VAL A 114 -7.19 -8.66 11.84
CA VAL A 114 -8.32 -7.72 11.82
C VAL A 114 -9.37 -8.21 12.79
N THR A 115 -9.72 -7.39 13.77
CA THR A 115 -10.82 -7.71 14.69
C THR A 115 -12.15 -7.72 13.93
N PRO A 116 -13.00 -8.73 14.13
CA PRO A 116 -14.36 -8.71 13.59
C PRO A 116 -15.07 -7.44 14.05
N ALA A 117 -15.62 -6.69 13.09
CA ALA A 117 -16.43 -5.53 13.42
C ALA A 117 -17.86 -6.01 13.70
N PRO A 118 -18.60 -5.37 14.62
CA PRO A 118 -20.02 -5.61 14.78
C PRO A 118 -20.78 -5.61 13.45
N SER A 119 -21.81 -6.45 13.35
CA SER A 119 -22.66 -6.52 12.17
C SER A 119 -23.24 -5.14 11.83
N GLY A 120 -23.13 -4.74 10.57
CA GLY A 120 -23.67 -3.46 10.07
C GLY A 120 -22.67 -2.31 9.91
N ILE A 121 -21.44 -2.41 10.42
CA ILE A 121 -20.40 -1.39 10.18
C ILE A 121 -19.82 -1.52 8.76
N ARG A 122 -19.73 -2.75 8.26
CA ARG A 122 -19.14 -3.04 6.95
C ARG A 122 -20.20 -2.96 5.85
N PRO A 123 -19.91 -2.36 4.68
CA PRO A 123 -20.83 -2.38 3.55
C PRO A 123 -21.17 -3.81 3.15
N LYS A 124 -22.44 -4.07 2.82
CA LYS A 124 -22.87 -5.39 2.37
C LYS A 124 -22.13 -5.78 1.08
N GLY A 125 -21.66 -7.02 1.01
CA GLY A 125 -20.96 -7.56 -0.17
C GLY A 125 -19.46 -7.30 -0.21
N LEU A 126 -18.88 -6.63 0.79
CA LEU A 126 -17.43 -6.48 0.93
C LEU A 126 -16.90 -7.42 2.01
N ASN A 127 -15.92 -8.24 1.65
CA ASN A 127 -15.24 -9.14 2.57
C ASN A 127 -13.94 -8.48 3.05
N PRO A 128 -13.81 -8.21 4.35
CA PRO A 128 -12.59 -7.63 4.88
C PRO A 128 -11.45 -8.63 4.85
N ALA A 129 -10.24 -8.09 4.76
CA ALA A 129 -9.03 -8.88 4.86
C ALA A 129 -8.90 -9.52 6.24
N ALA A 130 -8.32 -10.71 6.30
CA ALA A 130 -8.06 -11.38 7.58
C ALA A 130 -7.03 -10.60 8.43
N ARG A 131 -6.14 -9.84 7.79
CA ARG A 131 -4.99 -9.19 8.44
C ARG A 131 -4.72 -7.79 7.90
N GLU A 132 -3.97 -7.02 8.66
CA GLU A 132 -3.44 -5.71 8.27
C GLU A 132 -1.92 -5.71 8.43
N LEU A 133 -1.22 -5.41 7.33
CA LEU A 133 0.21 -5.14 7.29
C LEU A 133 0.45 -3.69 7.70
N VAL A 134 1.29 -3.49 8.72
CA VAL A 134 1.58 -2.17 9.27
C VAL A 134 3.06 -1.89 9.19
N PHE A 135 3.43 -0.74 8.63
CA PHE A 135 4.82 -0.31 8.53
C PHE A 135 4.92 1.21 8.52
N ASN A 136 6.08 1.75 8.90
CA ASN A 136 6.34 3.18 8.89
C ASN A 136 6.98 3.59 7.56
N ALA A 137 6.55 4.73 7.04
CA ALA A 137 7.09 5.35 5.84
C ALA A 137 7.43 6.80 6.11
N GLN A 138 8.64 7.22 5.74
CA GLN A 138 9.05 8.61 5.79
C GLN A 138 8.71 9.27 4.46
N LEU A 139 7.76 10.19 4.47
CA LEU A 139 7.28 10.88 3.28
C LEU A 139 7.99 12.23 3.12
N PRO A 140 8.59 12.53 1.96
CA PRO A 140 9.23 13.82 1.72
C PRO A 140 8.20 14.96 1.61
N PRO A 141 8.60 16.22 1.80
CA PRO A 141 7.77 17.38 1.50
C PRO A 141 7.27 17.37 0.05
N LEU A 142 5.97 17.61 -0.18
CA LEU A 142 5.35 17.72 -1.51
C LEU A 142 5.74 16.58 -2.47
N GLY A 143 5.91 15.37 -1.95
CA GLY A 143 6.46 14.26 -2.71
C GLY A 143 5.81 12.94 -2.36
N PHE A 144 6.26 11.88 -3.03
CA PHE A 144 5.77 10.53 -2.82
C PHE A 144 6.91 9.54 -2.62
N VAL A 145 6.63 8.46 -1.90
CA VAL A 145 7.53 7.31 -1.76
C VAL A 145 6.79 6.05 -2.19
N THR A 146 7.51 5.10 -2.77
CA THR A 146 6.97 3.80 -3.15
C THR A 146 7.68 2.71 -2.37
N HIS A 147 6.93 1.82 -1.74
CA HIS A 147 7.43 0.61 -1.09
C HIS A 147 7.04 -0.61 -1.90
N PHE A 148 7.87 -1.65 -1.87
CA PHE A 148 7.57 -2.92 -2.51
C PHE A 148 7.22 -3.93 -1.44
N VAL A 149 6.05 -4.56 -1.57
CA VAL A 149 5.54 -5.54 -0.62
C VAL A 149 5.49 -6.89 -1.32
N GLN A 150 6.04 -7.91 -0.65
CA GLN A 150 6.09 -9.28 -1.16
C GLN A 150 5.62 -10.25 -0.09
N ALA A 151 4.66 -11.09 -0.42
CA ALA A 151 4.17 -12.13 0.47
C ALA A 151 5.23 -13.23 0.63
N GLU A 152 5.53 -13.59 1.88
CA GLU A 152 6.38 -14.75 2.18
C GLU A 152 5.51 -16.00 2.19
N THR A 153 5.53 -16.76 1.09
CA THR A 153 4.89 -18.08 1.07
C THR A 153 5.70 -19.06 1.93
N PHE A 154 5.02 -19.88 2.74
CA PHE A 154 5.66 -20.90 3.60
C PHE A 154 6.65 -21.83 2.87
N LEU A 155 6.51 -22.04 1.56
CA LEU A 155 7.44 -22.84 0.76
C LEU A 155 8.85 -22.21 0.62
N LYS A 156 8.98 -20.90 0.80
CA LYS A 156 10.27 -20.17 0.74
C LYS A 156 10.93 -20.03 2.12
N TRP A 157 10.19 -20.21 3.21
CA TRP A 157 10.72 -20.03 4.56
C TRP A 157 11.39 -21.34 5.03
N ARG A 158 12.58 -21.63 4.49
CA ARG A 158 13.53 -22.50 5.17
C ARG A 158 14.34 -21.61 6.10
N PRO A 159 14.19 -21.72 7.44
CA PRO A 159 15.10 -21.02 8.34
C PRO A 159 16.49 -21.58 8.07
N THR A 160 17.40 -20.79 7.52
CA THR A 160 18.82 -21.15 7.53
C THR A 160 19.22 -21.21 9.00
N PRO A 161 19.62 -22.39 9.53
CA PRO A 161 20.13 -22.45 10.88
C PRO A 161 21.32 -21.49 10.96
N LYS A 162 21.30 -20.59 11.94
CA LYS A 162 22.43 -19.71 12.23
C LYS A 162 23.61 -20.63 12.57
N HIS A 163 24.53 -20.81 11.64
CA HIS A 163 25.78 -21.49 11.91
C HIS A 163 26.57 -20.57 12.85
N GLN A 164 26.77 -21.02 14.09
CA GLN A 164 27.70 -20.42 15.02
C GLN A 164 29.05 -20.31 14.28
N GLN A 165 29.53 -19.08 14.11
CA GLN A 165 30.81 -18.81 13.46
C GLN A 165 31.92 -19.29 14.40
N ASP A 166 32.55 -20.40 14.07
CA ASP A 166 33.95 -20.62 14.43
C ASP A 166 34.81 -20.20 13.23
N GLU A 167 35.77 -19.36 13.56
CA GLU A 167 36.64 -18.57 12.71
C GLU A 167 37.62 -19.47 11.92
N ARG A 168 37.59 -19.41 10.57
CA ARG A 168 38.73 -19.69 9.68
C ARG A 168 38.43 -19.34 8.21
N THR A 169 39.25 -18.43 7.70
CA THR A 169 39.46 -17.91 6.34
C THR A 169 39.21 -18.90 5.18
N ILE A 170 38.61 -18.42 4.07
CA ILE A 170 39.12 -18.51 2.68
C ILE A 170 38.22 -17.72 1.72
N ARG A 171 38.86 -17.00 0.80
CA ARG A 171 38.30 -16.19 -0.30
C ARG A 171 37.33 -16.99 -1.16
N GLY A 172 36.15 -16.44 -1.42
CA GLY A 172 35.20 -16.96 -2.41
C GLY A 172 34.17 -15.90 -2.76
N LYS A 173 34.30 -15.33 -3.95
CA LYS A 173 33.37 -14.35 -4.54
C LYS A 173 32.09 -15.07 -4.94
N SER A 174 30.96 -14.77 -4.31
CA SER A 174 29.64 -15.27 -4.72
C SER A 174 28.79 -14.11 -5.22
N ASP A 175 28.81 -13.94 -6.54
CA ASP A 175 27.91 -13.07 -7.28
C ASP A 175 26.49 -13.67 -7.21
N VAL A 176 25.61 -13.08 -6.39
CA VAL A 176 24.18 -13.41 -6.41
C VAL A 176 23.49 -12.52 -7.45
N ALA A 177 23.34 -13.06 -8.66
CA ALA A 177 22.53 -12.47 -9.71
C ALA A 177 21.04 -12.58 -9.35
N MET A 178 20.36 -11.45 -9.13
CA MET A 178 18.89 -11.39 -9.11
C MET A 178 18.36 -11.24 -10.54
N ARG A 179 17.55 -12.21 -10.97
CA ARG A 179 16.79 -12.18 -12.23
C ARG A 179 15.40 -11.57 -12.02
N LYS A 180 14.94 -10.92 -13.09
CA LYS A 180 13.91 -9.88 -13.25
C LYS A 180 12.45 -10.25 -12.92
N GLU A 181 11.74 -9.18 -12.53
CA GLU A 181 10.37 -8.76 -12.87
C GLU A 181 9.22 -9.74 -12.60
N GLY A 182 8.76 -9.74 -11.34
CA GLY A 182 7.35 -9.97 -11.05
C GLY A 182 6.55 -8.69 -11.32
N SER A 183 5.40 -8.80 -11.99
CA SER A 183 4.47 -7.67 -12.13
C SER A 183 3.93 -7.30 -10.74
N PHE A 184 4.16 -6.05 -10.32
CA PHE A 184 3.63 -5.52 -9.05
C PHE A 184 2.39 -4.68 -9.33
N SER A 185 1.27 -5.03 -8.71
CA SER A 185 0.09 -4.16 -8.69
C SER A 185 0.43 -2.87 -7.95
N ARG A 186 0.19 -1.70 -8.54
CA ARG A 186 0.54 -0.40 -7.94
C ARG A 186 -0.66 0.21 -7.24
N ILE A 187 -0.48 0.51 -5.96
CA ILE A 187 -1.54 0.96 -5.07
C ILE A 187 -1.11 2.29 -4.51
N SER A 188 -2.01 3.27 -4.54
CA SER A 188 -1.75 4.59 -3.96
C SER A 188 -2.62 4.84 -2.75
N PHE A 189 -2.00 5.38 -1.70
CA PHE A 189 -2.68 5.92 -0.53
C PHE A 189 -2.57 7.44 -0.51
N GLN A 190 -3.66 8.07 -0.09
CA GLN A 190 -3.82 9.51 0.07
C GLN A 190 -3.86 9.85 1.57
#